data_AF-A0A1M5P433-F1
#
_entry.id   AF-A0A1M5P433-F1
#
_cell.length_a   1.000
_cell.length_b   1.000
_cell.length_c   1.000
_cell.angle_alpha   90.00
_cell.angle_beta   90.00
_cell.angle_gamma   90.00
#
_symmetry.space_group_name_H-M   'P 1'
#
loop_
_entity.id
_entity.type
_entity.pdbx_description
1 polymer ?
#
loop_
_entity_poly.entity_id
_entity_poly.type
_entity_poly.pdbx_seq_one_letter_code
_entity_poly.pdbx_strand_id
1 'polypeptide(L)' 'MSDNDCTIMELYCLERARLEPHNRGKWIAQAERWHELERAQLSWRKQKRPLQQSMHAGPMTTQQRQLS' A
#
# COMPACT_ATOMS: atom_id res chain seq x y z
N MET A 1 12.07 -5.35 -3.14
CA MET A 1 12.01 -3.88 -3.20
C MET A 1 11.02 -3.40 -2.16
N SER A 2 11.46 -2.51 -1.28
CA SER A 2 10.62 -1.86 -0.28
C SER A 2 9.76 -0.78 -0.94
N ASP A 3 8.68 -0.31 -0.29
CA ASP A 3 7.83 0.78 -0.85
C ASP A 3 8.69 2.03 -1.12
N ASN A 4 9.68 2.27 -0.26
CA ASN A 4 10.68 3.33 -0.39
C ASN A 4 11.50 3.25 -1.69
N ASP A 5 11.76 2.03 -2.19
CA ASP A 5 12.55 1.86 -3.41
C ASP A 5 11.76 2.36 -4.63
N CYS A 6 10.43 2.22 -4.63
CA CYS A 6 9.59 2.69 -5.74
C CYS A 6 9.55 4.23 -5.78
N THR A 7 9.36 4.89 -4.65
CA THR A 7 9.37 6.36 -4.55
C THR A 7 10.73 6.95 -4.93
N ILE A 8 11.84 6.32 -4.52
CA ILE A 8 13.19 6.75 -4.90
C ILE A 8 13.36 6.68 -6.43
N MET A 9 12.89 5.60 -7.06
CA MET A 9 12.98 5.44 -8.51
C MET A 9 12.06 6.40 -9.28
N GLU A 10 10.88 6.70 -8.75
CA GLU A 10 9.98 7.73 -9.30
C GLU A 10 10.69 9.10 -9.32
N LEU A 11 11.23 9.52 -8.17
CA LEU A 11 11.93 10.80 -8.04
C LEU A 11 13.16 10.88 -8.95
N TYR A 12 13.93 9.80 -9.05
CA TYR A 12 15.04 9.70 -9.99
C TYR A 12 14.58 9.92 -11.44
N CYS A 13 13.50 9.27 -11.87
CA CYS A 13 12.97 9.44 -13.23
C CYS A 13 12.50 10.88 -13.48
N LEU A 14 11.87 11.53 -12.49
CA LEU A 14 11.45 12.93 -12.59
C LEU A 14 12.64 13.89 -12.69
N GLU A 15 13.73 13.63 -11.97
CA GLU A 15 14.96 14.42 -12.08
C GLU A 15 15.59 14.25 -13.47
N ARG A 16 15.66 13.02 -13.98
CA ARG A 16 16.14 12.73 -15.35
C ARG A 16 15.28 13.41 -16.41
N ALA A 17 13.97 13.49 -16.21
CA ALA A 17 13.06 14.20 -17.10
C ALA A 17 13.35 15.71 -17.18
N ARG A 18 13.91 16.31 -16.13
CA ARG A 18 14.36 17.72 -16.11
C ARG A 18 15.71 17.90 -16.80
N LEU A 19 16.63 16.97 -16.59
CA LEU A 19 17.98 17.01 -17.16
C LEU A 19 18.00 16.66 -18.66
N GLU A 20 17.08 15.80 -19.12
CA GLU A 20 17.03 15.31 -20.50
C GLU A 20 15.71 15.68 -21.20
N PRO A 21 15.54 16.93 -21.65
CA PRO A 21 14.29 17.40 -22.26
C PRO A 21 13.90 16.59 -23.51
N HIS A 22 14.88 16.10 -24.29
CA HIS A 22 14.66 15.26 -25.46
C HIS A 22 14.04 13.88 -25.13
N ASN A 23 14.34 13.34 -23.93
CA ASN A 23 13.80 12.06 -23.46
C ASN A 23 12.73 12.24 -22.38
N ARG A 24 12.28 13.47 -22.14
CA ARG A 24 11.37 13.81 -21.03
C ARG A 24 10.14 12.90 -20.96
N GLY A 25 9.52 12.62 -22.11
CA GLY A 25 8.35 11.74 -22.18
C GLY A 25 8.63 10.31 -21.71
N LYS A 26 9.80 9.75 -22.06
CA LYS A 26 10.20 8.39 -21.63
C LYS A 26 10.41 8.33 -20.11
N TRP A 27 11.08 9.33 -19.56
CA TRP A 27 11.35 9.44 -18.14
C TRP A 27 10.08 9.67 -17.31
N ILE A 28 9.16 10.51 -17.79
CA ILE A 28 7.84 10.70 -17.15
C ILE A 28 7.05 9.39 -17.16
N ALA A 29 6.94 8.72 -18.30
CA ALA A 29 6.23 7.45 -18.38
C ALA A 29 6.85 6.36 -17.48
N GLN A 30 8.17 6.44 -17.23
CA GLN A 30 8.83 5.54 -16.29
C GLN A 30 8.56 5.90 -14.84
N ALA A 31 8.50 7.20 -14.49
CA ALA A 31 8.08 7.66 -13.18
C ALA A 31 6.66 7.20 -12.84
N GLU A 32 5.71 7.36 -13.79
CA GLU A 32 4.32 6.92 -13.63
C GLU A 32 4.23 5.41 -13.35
N ARG A 33 5.02 4.59 -14.03
CA ARG A 33 5.08 3.14 -13.76
C ARG A 33 5.55 2.81 -12.35
N TRP A 34 6.55 3.54 -11.84
CA TRP A 34 7.01 3.35 -10.46
C TRP A 34 5.96 3.77 -9.44
N HIS A 35 5.26 4.87 -9.70
CA HIS A 35 4.16 5.34 -8.88
C HIS A 35 3.00 4.32 -8.81
N GLU A 36 2.58 3.80 -9.97
CA GLU A 36 1.54 2.77 -10.04
C GLU A 36 1.93 1.49 -9.30
N LEU A 37 3.20 1.08 -9.42
CA LEU A 37 3.74 -0.07 -8.71
C LEU A 37 3.69 0.13 -7.19
N GLU A 38 4.07 1.30 -6.68
CA GLU A 38 3.95 1.64 -5.26
C GLU A 38 2.49 1.52 -4.80
N ARG A 39 1.54 2.12 -5.54
CA ARG A 39 0.12 2.03 -5.20
C ARG A 39 -0.37 0.58 -5.18
N ALA A 40 0.05 -0.23 -6.15
CA ALA A 40 -0.32 -1.65 -6.22
C ALA A 40 0.23 -2.43 -5.01
N GLN A 41 1.49 -2.18 -4.62
CA GLN A 41 2.10 -2.78 -3.44
C GLN A 41 1.39 -2.35 -2.15
N LEU A 42 1.08 -1.06 -1.98
CA LEU A 42 0.35 -0.54 -0.83
C LEU A 42 -1.07 -1.12 -0.75
N SER A 43 -1.79 -1.20 -1.88
CA SER A 43 -3.10 -1.85 -1.95
C SER A 43 -3.01 -3.32 -1.56
N TRP A 44 -1.99 -4.02 -2.05
CA TRP A 44 -1.77 -5.42 -1.71
C TRP A 44 -1.50 -5.62 -0.21
N ARG A 45 -0.64 -4.79 0.39
CA ARG A 45 -0.37 -4.83 1.83
C ARG A 45 -1.61 -4.55 2.67
N LYS A 46 -2.46 -3.60 2.24
CA LYS A 46 -3.74 -3.30 2.90
C LYS A 46 -4.70 -4.49 2.84
N GLN A 47 -4.80 -5.18 1.71
CA GLN A 47 -5.62 -6.38 1.57
C GLN A 47 -5.06 -7.58 2.35
N LYS A 48 -3.72 -7.70 2.45
CA LYS A 48 -3.06 -8.75 3.23
C LYS A 48 -3.10 -8.55 4.74
N ARG A 49 -3.43 -7.36 5.25
CA ARG A 49 -3.70 -7.21 6.68
C ARG A 49 -4.97 -8.00 6.96
N PRO A 50 -4.89 -9.16 7.65
CA PRO A 50 -6.09 -9.89 7.95
C PRO A 50 -6.98 -8.98 8.80
N LEU A 51 -8.29 -9.14 8.64
CA LEU A 51 -9.37 -8.56 9.46
C LEU A 51 -9.28 -9.00 10.95
N GLN A 52 -8.09 -9.11 11.53
CA GLN A 52 -7.81 -9.68 12.85
C GLN A 52 -8.24 -8.79 14.02
N GLN A 53 -8.93 -7.67 13.79
CA GLN A 53 -9.33 -6.77 14.87
C GLN A 53 -10.82 -6.44 14.91
N SER A 54 -11.67 -7.25 14.28
CA SER A 54 -13.12 -7.12 14.48
C SER A 54 -13.81 -8.47 14.70
N MET A 55 -13.27 -9.26 15.63
CA MET A 55 -14.13 -10.09 16.46
C MET A 55 -14.07 -9.52 17.87
N HIS A 56 -14.95 -8.56 18.14
CA HIS A 56 -15.46 -8.36 19.49
C HIS A 56 -16.18 -9.65 19.89
N ALA A 57 -15.42 -10.62 20.41
CA ALA A 57 -15.98 -11.61 21.31
C ALA A 57 -16.38 -10.85 22.57
N GLY A 58 -17.60 -10.29 22.56
CA GLY A 58 -18.22 -9.79 23.77
C GLY A 58 -18.29 -10.90 24.81
N PRO A 59 -18.21 -10.59 26.12
CA PRO A 59 -18.32 -11.60 27.15
C PRO A 59 -19.68 -12.29 27.00
N MET A 60 -19.69 -13.56 26.58
CA MET A 60 -20.86 -14.42 26.76
C MET A 60 -21.03 -14.62 28.27
N THR A 61 -21.75 -13.71 28.90
CA THR A 61 -22.27 -13.88 30.25
C THR A 61 -23.31 -15.00 30.17
N THR A 62 -22.88 -16.24 30.37
CA THR A 62 -23.78 -17.35 30.68
C THR A 62 -24.36 -17.13 32.08
N GLN A 63 -25.28 -16.18 32.22
CA GLN A 63 -26.29 -16.25 33.28
C GLN A 63 -27.41 -17.16 32.78
N GLN A 64 -27.21 -18.47 32.91
CA GLN A 64 -28.32 -19.41 32.95
C GLN A 64 -28.78 -19.46 34.41
N ARG A 65 -29.85 -18.71 34.61
CA ARG A 65 -30.75 -18.62 35.74
C ARG A 65 -31.23 -20.00 36.17
N GLN A 66 -31.09 -20.29 37.47
CA GLN A 66 -31.98 -21.09 38.33
C GLN A 66 -32.57 -22.40 37.76
N LEU A 67 -32.24 -23.53 38.38
CA LEU A 67 -33.19 -24.62 38.57
C LEU A 67 -32.86 -25.44 39.84
N SER A 68 -33.80 -25.34 40.79
CA SER A 68 -34.14 -26.20 41.94
C SER A 68 -33.04 -26.65 42.89
#